data_AF-A0A969K142-F1
#
_entry.id   AF-A0A969K142-F1
#
_cell.length_a   1.000
_cell.length_b   1.000
_cell.length_c   1.000
_cell.angle_alpha   90.00
_cell.angle_beta   90.00
_cell.angle_gamma   90.00
#
_symmetry.space_group_name_H-M   'P 1'
#
loop_
_entity.id
_entity.type
_entity.pdbx_description
1 polymer ?
#
loop_
_entity_poly.entity_id
_entity_poly.type
_entity_poly.pdbx_seq_one_letter_code
_entity_poly.pdbx_strand_id
1 'polypeptide(L)'
;MTRLSSKLPFKQAADEVYRSQRTAVTEATLRGVTHRHGKMAETIACKEAEQIEREKPDAKVFPERLLVSADGAFIHLTTGEWREIKTMVVGEIEPVWGEWQRNQTCVGRNEPVWA
;
A
#
# COMPACT_ATOMS: atom_id res chain seq x y z
N MET A 1 3.50 -22.97 -0.59
CA MET A 1 2.19 -22.95 0.09
C MET A 1 1.73 -21.52 0.40
N THR A 2 2.34 -20.80 1.35
CA THR A 2 1.95 -19.42 1.76
C THR A 2 1.76 -18.43 0.60
N ARG A 3 2.70 -18.41 -0.35
CA ARG A 3 2.62 -17.52 -1.53
C ARG A 3 1.40 -17.78 -2.42
N LEU A 4 0.92 -19.03 -2.49
CA LEU A 4 -0.26 -19.38 -3.29
C LEU A 4 -1.52 -18.99 -2.54
N SER A 5 -1.61 -19.36 -1.27
CA SER A 5 -2.74 -19.07 -0.40
C SER A 5 -2.88 -17.59 0.00
N SER A 6 -1.86 -16.76 -0.22
CA SER A 6 -1.96 -15.30 -0.10
C SER A 6 -2.46 -14.60 -1.37
N LYS A 7 -2.61 -15.33 -2.49
CA LYS A 7 -3.01 -14.77 -3.79
C LYS A 7 -4.27 -15.40 -4.37
N LEU A 8 -4.58 -16.62 -3.96
CA LEU A 8 -5.71 -17.41 -4.45
C LEU A 8 -6.64 -17.77 -3.29
N PRO A 9 -7.95 -17.96 -3.55
CA PRO A 9 -8.85 -18.64 -2.62
C PRO A 9 -8.24 -19.96 -2.13
N PHE A 10 -8.40 -20.29 -0.84
CA PHE A 10 -7.69 -21.42 -0.24
C PHE A 10 -7.95 -22.77 -0.91
N LYS A 11 -9.18 -23.00 -1.39
CA LYS A 11 -9.52 -24.19 -2.17
C LYS A 11 -8.67 -24.28 -3.45
N GLN A 12 -8.59 -23.20 -4.22
CA GLN A 12 -7.78 -23.16 -5.43
C GLN A 12 -6.28 -23.29 -5.11
N ALA A 13 -5.81 -22.69 -4.01
CA ALA A 13 -4.44 -22.86 -3.57
C ALA A 13 -4.11 -24.32 -3.20
N ALA A 14 -5.05 -25.06 -2.62
CA ALA A 14 -4.90 -26.49 -2.33
C ALA A 14 -4.82 -27.33 -3.61
N ASP A 15 -5.68 -27.02 -4.59
CA ASP A 15 -5.65 -27.67 -5.91
C ASP A 15 -4.29 -27.44 -6.61
N GLU A 16 -3.76 -26.22 -6.55
CA GLU A 16 -2.46 -25.88 -7.16
C GLU A 16 -1.26 -26.54 -6.44
N VAL A 17 -1.33 -26.69 -5.12
CA VAL A 17 -0.31 -27.46 -4.38
C VAL A 17 -0.34 -28.93 -4.81
N TYR A 18 -1.51 -29.54 -4.94
CA TYR A 18 -1.63 -30.91 -5.42
C TYR A 18 -1.13 -31.07 -6.86
N ARG A 19 -1.51 -30.15 -7.77
CA ARG A 19 -1.08 -30.20 -9.18
C ARG A 19 0.42 -30.11 -9.34
N SER A 20 1.07 -29.24 -8.59
CA SER A 20 2.51 -28.99 -8.69
C SER A 20 3.37 -30.00 -7.91
N GLN A 21 2.95 -30.38 -6.70
CA GLN A 21 3.77 -31.15 -5.76
C GLN A 21 3.26 -32.58 -5.55
N ARG A 22 2.06 -32.91 -6.07
CA ARG A 22 1.38 -34.20 -5.86
C ARG A 22 1.09 -34.55 -4.40
N THR A 23 1.18 -33.57 -3.51
CA THR A 23 0.84 -33.70 -2.10
C THR A 23 -0.55 -33.14 -1.84
N ALA A 24 -1.45 -33.98 -1.35
CA ALA A 24 -2.77 -33.55 -0.95
C ALA A 24 -2.68 -32.72 0.35
N VAL A 25 -3.21 -31.50 0.32
CA VAL A 25 -3.31 -30.61 1.48
C VAL A 25 -4.74 -30.10 1.60
N THR A 26 -5.22 -29.90 2.82
CA THR A 26 -6.56 -29.34 3.03
C THR A 26 -6.53 -27.81 2.99
N GLU A 27 -7.67 -27.19 2.71
CA GLU A 27 -7.86 -25.75 2.86
C GLU A 27 -7.49 -25.28 4.29
N ALA A 28 -7.92 -26.02 5.32
CA ALA A 28 -7.65 -25.68 6.71
C ALA A 28 -6.15 -25.64 7.01
N THR A 29 -5.39 -26.60 6.46
CA THR A 29 -3.92 -26.63 6.57
C THR A 29 -3.29 -25.40 5.94
N LEU A 30 -3.70 -25.05 4.71
CA LEU A 30 -3.16 -23.87 4.03
C LEU A 30 -3.51 -22.57 4.76
N ARG A 31 -4.75 -22.43 5.24
CA ARG A 31 -5.20 -21.28 6.03
C ARG A 31 -4.37 -21.14 7.30
N GLY A 32 -4.19 -22.23 8.06
CA GLY A 32 -3.42 -22.23 9.30
C GLY A 32 -1.94 -21.86 9.09
N VAL A 33 -1.30 -22.44 8.07
CA VAL A 33 0.10 -22.13 7.73
C VAL A 33 0.25 -20.69 7.26
N THR A 34 -0.69 -20.20 6.43
CA THR A 34 -0.67 -18.82 5.93
C THR A 34 -0.82 -17.83 7.06
N HIS A 35 -1.76 -18.08 7.97
CA HIS A 35 -1.98 -17.23 9.15
C HIS A 35 -0.74 -17.17 10.04
N ARG A 36 -0.10 -18.32 10.32
CA ARG A 36 1.11 -18.38 11.12
C ARG A 36 2.25 -17.56 10.52
N HIS A 37 2.47 -17.68 9.21
CA HIS A 37 3.49 -16.89 8.53
C HIS A 37 3.12 -15.41 8.47
N GLY A 38 1.85 -15.06 8.30
CA GLY A 38 1.37 -13.69 8.37
C GLY A 38 1.69 -13.02 9.72
N LYS A 39 1.42 -13.72 10.84
CA LYS A 39 1.79 -13.24 12.18
C LYS A 39 3.30 -13.03 12.35
N MET A 40 4.11 -13.91 11.78
CA MET A 40 5.56 -13.74 11.81
C MET A 40 6.00 -12.52 10.99
N ALA A 41 5.44 -12.35 9.80
CA ALA A 41 5.73 -11.20 8.95
C ALA A 41 5.35 -9.88 9.63
N GLU A 42 4.19 -9.83 10.28
CA GLU A 42 3.75 -8.68 11.11
C GLU A 42 4.75 -8.41 12.25
N THR A 43 5.16 -9.45 12.98
CA THR A 43 6.13 -9.30 14.08
C THR A 43 7.46 -8.72 13.59
N ILE A 44 7.94 -9.16 12.43
CA ILE A 44 9.17 -8.64 11.82
C ILE A 44 9.00 -7.17 11.45
N ALA A 45 7.93 -6.82 10.73
CA ALA A 45 7.65 -5.44 10.33
C ALA A 45 7.49 -4.49 11.52
N CYS A 46 6.83 -4.92 12.60
CA CYS A 46 6.70 -4.12 13.82
C CYS A 46 8.06 -3.87 14.48
N LYS A 47 8.91 -4.90 14.59
CA LYS A 47 10.27 -4.74 15.14
C LYS A 47 11.14 -3.81 14.30
N GLU A 48 11.05 -3.91 12.97
CA GLU A 48 11.74 -3.01 12.06
C GLU A 48 11.27 -1.57 12.24
N ALA A 49 9.96 -1.34 12.38
CA ALA A 49 9.41 -0.01 12.65
C ALA A 49 9.90 0.56 14.00
N GLU A 50 9.88 -0.25 15.06
CA GLU A 50 10.43 0.13 16.37
C GLU A 50 11.93 0.46 16.31
N GLN A 51 12.70 -0.29 15.53
CA GLN A 51 14.12 -0.05 15.34
C GLN A 51 14.35 1.27 14.59
N ILE A 52 13.61 1.52 13.51
CA ILE A 52 13.70 2.77 12.75
C ILE A 52 13.40 3.97 13.66
N GLU A 53 12.36 3.92 14.49
CA GLU A 53 12.04 5.01 15.40
C GLU A 53 13.11 5.27 16.45
N ARG A 54 13.75 4.20 16.95
CA ARG A 54 14.83 4.29 17.94
C ARG A 54 16.15 4.79 17.34
N GLU A 55 16.48 4.34 16.13
CA GLU A 55 17.77 4.54 15.48
C GLU A 55 17.75 5.63 14.39
N LYS A 56 16.61 6.33 14.22
CA LYS A 56 16.48 7.38 13.21
C LYS A 56 17.57 8.43 13.40
N PRO A 57 18.28 8.80 12.32
CA PRO A 57 19.26 9.88 12.39
C PRO A 57 18.54 11.22 12.56
N ASP A 58 19.22 12.19 13.15
CA ASP A 58 18.81 13.58 13.02
C ASP A 58 18.78 13.98 11.55
N ALA A 59 17.72 14.65 11.14
CA ALA A 59 17.56 15.12 9.78
C ALA A 59 18.69 16.09 9.42
N LYS A 60 19.52 15.72 8.44
CA LYS A 60 20.64 16.54 7.96
C LYS A 60 20.24 17.50 6.84
N VAL A 61 19.12 17.22 6.16
CA VAL A 61 18.64 17.97 5.01
C VAL A 61 17.15 18.24 5.20
N PHE A 62 16.75 19.46 4.89
CA PHE A 62 15.36 19.92 4.94
C PHE A 62 15.00 20.40 3.53
N PRO A 63 14.41 19.53 2.70
CA PRO A 63 14.07 19.91 1.33
C PRO A 63 13.05 21.05 1.35
N GLU A 64 13.23 22.04 0.48
CA GLU A 64 12.30 23.17 0.36
C GLU A 64 10.90 22.72 -0.09
N ARG A 65 10.81 21.59 -0.80
CA ARG A 65 9.56 21.01 -1.30
C ARG A 65 9.55 19.49 -1.14
N LEU A 66 8.43 18.99 -0.65
CA LEU A 66 8.14 17.56 -0.56
C LEU A 66 6.90 17.24 -1.37
N LEU A 67 6.99 16.18 -2.18
CA LEU A 67 5.82 15.52 -2.73
C LEU A 67 5.39 14.41 -1.78
N VAL A 68 4.12 14.45 -1.40
CA VAL A 68 3.47 13.39 -0.63
C VAL A 68 2.36 12.82 -1.50
N SER A 69 2.48 11.53 -1.84
CA SER A 69 1.43 10.79 -2.53
C SER A 69 0.86 9.77 -1.58
N ALA A 70 -0.43 9.92 -1.24
CA ALA A 70 -1.15 8.99 -0.39
C ALA A 70 -2.18 8.22 -1.22
N ASP A 71 -2.35 6.95 -0.91
CA ASP A 71 -3.39 6.08 -1.45
C ASP A 71 -4.05 5.29 -0.31
N GLY A 72 -5.24 4.73 -0.57
CA GLY A 72 -6.02 4.03 0.43
C GLY A 72 -6.89 2.93 -0.19
N ALA A 73 -6.98 1.80 0.50
CA ALA A 73 -7.85 0.70 0.12
C ALA A 73 -8.73 0.28 1.30
N PHE A 74 -10.04 0.21 1.07
CA PHE A 74 -10.97 -0.39 2.03
C PHE A 74 -10.97 -1.92 1.88
N ILE A 75 -10.73 -2.61 2.99
CA ILE A 75 -10.78 -4.07 3.08
C ILE A 75 -11.91 -4.49 4.03
N HIS A 76 -12.59 -5.56 3.66
CA HIS A 76 -13.63 -6.16 4.48
C HIS A 76 -13.02 -7.21 5.41
N LEU A 77 -13.18 -7.03 6.71
CA LEU A 77 -12.68 -7.97 7.72
C LEU A 77 -13.62 -9.17 7.87
N THR A 78 -13.10 -10.23 8.48
CA THR A 78 -13.91 -11.41 8.83
C THR A 78 -14.97 -11.11 9.90
N THR A 79 -14.87 -9.97 10.59
CA THR A 79 -15.86 -9.47 11.56
C THR A 79 -17.05 -8.77 10.89
N GLY A 80 -17.00 -8.50 9.58
CA GLY A 80 -17.99 -7.68 8.88
C GLY A 80 -17.68 -6.18 8.86
N GLU A 81 -16.58 -5.75 9.49
CA GLU A 81 -16.14 -4.36 9.47
C GLU A 81 -15.40 -4.03 8.17
N TRP A 82 -15.60 -2.81 7.67
CA TRP A 82 -14.72 -2.21 6.68
C TRP A 82 -13.60 -1.45 7.38
N ARG A 83 -12.35 -1.76 7.03
CA ARG A 83 -11.16 -1.02 7.50
C ARG A 83 -10.40 -0.47 6.32
N GLU A 84 -9.90 0.75 6.47
CA GLU A 84 -9.04 1.37 5.48
C GLU A 84 -7.57 1.05 5.78
N ILE A 85 -6.83 0.64 4.76
CA ILE A 85 -5.37 0.59 4.76
C ILE A 85 -4.87 1.77 3.96
N LYS A 86 -3.97 2.57 4.53
CA LYS A 86 -3.36 3.72 3.86
C LYS A 86 -1.92 3.39 3.49
N THR A 87 -1.52 3.80 2.30
CA THR A 87 -0.13 3.77 1.84
C THR A 87 0.30 5.20 1.52
N MET A 88 1.57 5.50 1.76
CA MET A 88 2.12 6.83 1.53
C MET A 88 3.53 6.73 0.98
N VAL A 89 3.82 7.55 -0.01
CA VAL A 89 5.15 7.76 -0.57
C VAL A 89 5.51 9.23 -0.34
N VAL A 90 6.70 9.46 0.19
CA VAL A 90 7.25 10.80 0.45
C VAL A 90 8.57 10.92 -0.32
N GLY A 91 8.75 12.03 -1.03
CA GLY A 91 9.98 12.29 -1.77
C GLY A 91 10.24 13.78 -1.96
N GLU A 92 11.52 14.13 -2.12
CA GLU A 92 11.94 15.45 -2.58
C GLU A 92 11.67 15.57 -4.08
N ILE A 93 11.26 16.77 -4.53
CA ILE A 93 11.07 17.07 -5.94
C ILE A 93 11.80 18.36 -6.32
N GLU A 94 12.57 18.31 -7.40
CA GLU A 94 13.02 19.54 -8.06
C GLU A 94 11.84 20.14 -8.83
N PRO A 95 11.68 21.48 -8.83
CA PRO A 95 10.70 22.13 -9.66
C PRO A 95 11.11 22.01 -11.13
N VAL A 96 10.65 20.96 -11.83
CA VAL A 96 10.77 20.89 -13.29
C VAL A 96 9.59 21.66 -13.90
N TRP A 97 9.67 22.99 -13.83
CA TRP A 97 8.82 23.86 -14.64
C TRP A 97 9.58 24.23 -15.92
N GLY A 98 9.50 23.37 -16.93
CA GLY A 98 9.70 23.81 -18.30
C GLY A 98 8.45 24.57 -18.76
N GLU A 99 8.52 25.90 -18.78
CA GLU A 99 7.66 26.82 -19.55
C GLU A 99 6.15 26.54 -19.63
N TRP A 100 5.49 26.12 -18.54
CA TRP A 100 4.03 26.26 -18.40
C TRP A 100 3.67 27.38 -17.44
N GLN A 101 4.26 28.56 -17.63
CA GLN A 101 3.85 29.79 -16.96
C GLN A 101 3.06 30.69 -17.93
N ARG A 102 1.73 30.76 -17.71
CA ARG A 102 0.93 32.02 -17.56
C ARG A 102 -0.55 32.03 -17.97
N ASN A 103 -1.18 30.93 -18.38
CA ASN A 103 -2.61 30.98 -18.81
C ASN A 103 -3.59 30.13 -17.99
N GLN A 104 -3.39 30.00 -16.68
CA GLN A 104 -4.47 29.60 -15.77
C GLN A 104 -4.71 30.70 -14.73
N THR A 105 -5.00 31.89 -15.24
CA THR A 105 -5.89 32.77 -14.51
C THR A 105 -7.26 32.09 -14.46
N CYS A 106 -7.58 31.51 -13.30
CA CYS A 106 -8.96 31.42 -12.83
C CYS A 106 -9.47 32.85 -12.57
N VAL A 107 -9.49 33.71 -13.58
CA VAL A 107 -10.25 34.95 -13.55
C VAL A 107 -11.67 34.50 -13.80
N GLY A 108 -12.49 34.56 -12.76
CA GLY A 108 -13.93 34.54 -12.91
C GLY A 108 -14.29 35.58 -13.96
N ARG A 109 -14.70 35.11 -15.15
CA ARG A 109 -15.30 35.97 -16.18
C ARG A 109 -16.70 36.35 -15.70
N ASN A 110 -16.78 37.37 -14.85
CA ASN A 110 -17.95 38.23 -14.83
C ASN A 110 -17.67 39.35 -15.82
N GLU A 111 -18.16 39.23 -17.05
CA GLU A 111 -18.88 40.30 -17.78
C GLU A 111 -19.72 39.68 -18.90
N PRO A 112 -20.93 40.20 -19.17
CA PRO A 112 -21.88 39.60 -20.09
C PRO A 112 -21.57 40.00 -21.53
N VAL A 113 -21.68 39.04 -22.45
CA VAL A 113 -21.78 39.34 -23.88
C VAL A 113 -23.26 39.44 -24.19
N TRP A 114 -23.79 40.62 -24.52
CA TRP A 114 -24.75 40.89 -25.62
C TRP A 114 -25.01 42.40 -25.78
N ALA A 115 -24.96 42.84 -27.05
CA ALA A 115 -25.36 44.12 -27.67
C ALA A 115 -24.38 45.30 -27.60
#